data_AF-A0AAD6V3W7-F1
#
_entry.id   AF-A0AAD6V3W7-F1
#
_cell.length_a   1.000
_cell.length_b   1.000
_cell.length_c   1.000
_cell.angle_alpha   90.00
_cell.angle_beta   90.00
_cell.angle_gamma   90.00
#
_symmetry.space_group_name_H-M   'P 1'
#
loop_
_entity.id
_entity.type
_entity.pdbx_description
1 polymer ?
#
loop_
_entity_poly.entity_id
_entity_poly.type
_entity_poly.pdbx_seq_one_letter_code
_entity_poly.pdbx_strand_id
1 'polypeptide(L)'
;MDENPPPPPPVTKVRAYRRLPVPKLTIPTIESIRAKGTFSASDSSVVPSPSSASTQISLRAPKRTCWQKMDHVLTPYGFDSLGEFLSVLFHPRKRGEKDLRSRSHRHTVAAFLKGQSKITMADIIPLIFNHHHSRPKRRDADQYSAAFSPTKPLSHIRYARPCLSSWATRLVGDRIYYRVGQLARKNRTDARTCRHLRATTNKRTNSKDVIEWEDVAISVEELAALYQQEDEFLWYLTECFAASRKGGKVIARKIRPHPIIQVGAISSFITSRNRYASGDLGLPLGLWLFACLVA
;
A
#
# COMPACT_ATOMS: atom_id res chain seq x y z
N MET A 1 3.29 -72.16 4.37
CA MET A 1 2.21 -71.17 4.29
C MET A 1 2.89 -69.84 4.04
N ASP A 2 3.06 -69.48 2.78
CA ASP A 2 3.71 -68.23 2.35
C ASP A 2 2.63 -67.16 2.19
N GLU A 3 2.54 -66.23 3.15
CA GLU A 3 1.71 -65.03 3.03
C GLU A 3 2.48 -63.95 2.27
N ASN A 4 2.05 -63.70 1.03
CA ASN A 4 2.53 -62.55 0.25
C ASN A 4 2.02 -61.24 0.86
N PRO A 5 2.87 -60.21 0.98
CA PRO A 5 2.46 -58.92 1.52
C PRO A 5 1.50 -58.18 0.56
N PRO A 6 0.58 -57.37 1.09
CA PRO A 6 -0.42 -56.68 0.29
C PRO A 6 0.21 -55.61 -0.61
N PRO A 7 -0.38 -55.36 -1.80
CA PRO A 7 0.16 -54.40 -2.76
C PRO A 7 0.04 -52.96 -2.24
N PRO A 8 0.98 -52.08 -2.63
CA PRO A 8 0.95 -50.68 -2.22
C PRO A 8 -0.25 -49.94 -2.83
N PRO A 9 -0.79 -48.92 -2.13
CA PRO A 9 -1.93 -48.16 -2.60
C PRO A 9 -1.61 -47.35 -3.87
N PRO A 10 -2.61 -47.10 -4.74
CA PRO A 10 -2.39 -46.42 -6.01
C PRO A 10 -1.97 -44.95 -5.80
N VAL A 11 -0.92 -44.54 -6.49
CA VAL A 11 -0.41 -43.17 -6.50
C VAL A 11 -1.44 -42.25 -7.17
N THR A 12 -2.12 -41.44 -6.36
CA THR A 12 -3.05 -40.41 -6.82
C THR A 12 -2.30 -39.37 -7.64
N LYS A 13 -2.57 -39.30 -8.96
CA LYS A 13 -1.98 -38.32 -9.87
C LYS A 13 -2.21 -36.89 -9.34
N VAL A 14 -1.12 -36.19 -9.02
CA VAL A 14 -1.13 -34.78 -8.61
C VAL A 14 -1.75 -33.96 -9.74
N ARG A 15 -2.94 -33.42 -9.47
CA ARG A 15 -3.69 -32.57 -10.40
C ARG A 15 -2.91 -31.28 -10.59
N ALA A 16 -2.39 -31.06 -11.81
CA ALA A 16 -1.71 -29.83 -12.17
C ALA A 16 -2.63 -28.62 -11.86
N TYR A 17 -2.14 -27.71 -11.02
CA TYR A 17 -2.85 -26.47 -10.70
C TYR A 17 -3.01 -25.65 -11.99
N ARG A 18 -4.25 -25.57 -12.50
CA ARG A 18 -4.63 -24.58 -13.52
C ARG A 18 -4.34 -23.20 -12.95
N ARG A 19 -3.46 -22.44 -13.62
CA ARG A 19 -3.28 -21.01 -13.35
C ARG A 19 -4.65 -20.32 -13.45
N LEU A 20 -5.12 -19.76 -12.33
CA LEU A 20 -6.31 -18.93 -12.33
C LEU A 20 -6.05 -17.67 -13.17
N PRO A 21 -7.01 -17.22 -13.98
CA PRO A 21 -6.88 -15.98 -14.72
C PRO A 21 -6.79 -14.80 -13.75
N VAL A 22 -5.78 -13.95 -13.96
CA VAL A 22 -5.63 -12.66 -13.25
C VAL A 22 -6.86 -11.80 -13.57
N PRO A 23 -7.51 -11.17 -12.57
CA PRO A 23 -8.62 -10.27 -12.82
C PRO A 23 -8.18 -9.14 -13.75
N LYS A 24 -8.85 -9.03 -14.90
CA LYS A 24 -8.67 -7.90 -15.83
C LYS A 24 -9.28 -6.66 -15.16
N LEU A 25 -8.42 -5.74 -14.74
CA LEU A 25 -8.82 -4.38 -14.43
C LEU A 25 -9.27 -3.72 -15.74
N THR A 26 -10.58 -3.50 -15.88
CA THR A 26 -11.14 -2.75 -17.01
C THR A 26 -10.76 -1.28 -16.82
N ILE A 27 -9.76 -0.82 -17.57
CA ILE A 27 -9.33 0.58 -17.60
C ILE A 27 -10.28 1.33 -18.56
N PRO A 28 -10.83 2.50 -18.19
CA PRO A 28 -11.60 3.31 -19.13
C PRO A 28 -10.69 3.83 -20.27
N THR A 29 -11.13 3.63 -21.51
CA THR A 29 -10.44 4.11 -22.72
C THR A 29 -10.31 5.64 -22.72
N ILE A 30 -9.15 6.14 -23.18
CA ILE A 30 -8.75 7.56 -23.23
C ILE A 30 -9.81 8.48 -23.88
N GLU A 31 -10.68 7.95 -24.74
CA GLU A 31 -11.76 8.71 -25.38
C GLU A 31 -12.84 9.21 -24.39
N SER A 32 -13.06 8.51 -23.27
CA SER A 32 -14.01 8.91 -22.22
C SER A 32 -13.61 10.21 -21.52
N ILE A 33 -12.32 10.56 -21.53
CA ILE A 33 -11.76 11.73 -20.84
C ILE A 33 -12.00 13.04 -21.61
N ARG A 34 -12.47 12.97 -22.87
CA ARG A 34 -12.68 14.13 -23.75
C ARG A 34 -14.08 14.76 -23.62
N ALA A 35 -15.06 14.05 -23.07
CA ALA A 35 -16.47 14.45 -23.09
C ALA A 35 -16.92 15.40 -21.95
N LYS A 36 -16.04 15.79 -21.02
CA LYS A 36 -16.39 16.72 -19.92
C LYS A 36 -15.65 18.04 -20.10
N GLY A 37 -16.20 18.90 -20.94
CA GLY A 37 -15.73 20.27 -21.13
C GLY A 37 -16.92 21.20 -21.23
N THR A 38 -17.02 22.11 -20.24
CA THR A 38 -17.54 23.48 -20.37
C THR A 38 -17.19 24.20 -19.07
N PHE A 39 -16.16 25.04 -19.10
CA PHE A 39 -15.89 26.00 -18.05
C PHE A 39 -16.54 27.32 -18.48
N SER A 40 -17.56 27.75 -17.74
CA SER A 40 -18.23 29.03 -17.90
C SER A 40 -17.36 30.13 -17.30
N ALA A 41 -17.07 31.18 -18.06
CA ALA A 41 -16.38 32.37 -17.59
C ALA A 41 -17.40 33.51 -17.49
N SER A 42 -17.71 33.94 -16.27
CA SER A 42 -18.57 35.08 -15.98
C SER A 42 -17.78 36.39 -15.99
N ASP A 43 -18.28 37.31 -16.81
CA ASP A 43 -18.57 38.73 -16.56
C ASP A 43 -17.49 39.66 -15.98
N SER A 44 -17.08 40.65 -16.79
CA SER A 44 -16.75 42.00 -16.32
C SER A 44 -16.96 42.99 -17.46
N SER A 45 -17.92 43.88 -17.29
CA SER A 45 -18.28 44.99 -18.16
C SER A 45 -17.20 46.09 -18.18
N VAL A 46 -16.69 46.43 -19.37
CA VAL A 46 -15.95 47.69 -19.62
C VAL A 46 -16.47 48.31 -20.92
N VAL A 47 -16.83 49.59 -20.83
CA VAL A 47 -17.43 50.47 -21.85
C VAL A 47 -16.47 50.70 -23.03
N PRO A 48 -16.93 50.80 -24.29
CA PRO A 48 -16.07 50.97 -25.45
C PRO A 48 -15.84 52.46 -25.80
N SER A 49 -14.60 52.82 -26.13
CA SER A 49 -14.27 54.03 -26.89
C SER A 49 -13.65 53.64 -28.24
N PRO A 50 -13.97 54.33 -29.34
CA PRO A 50 -13.66 53.87 -30.69
C PRO A 50 -12.30 54.41 -31.13
N SER A 51 -11.36 53.52 -31.44
CA SER A 51 -10.17 53.90 -32.20
C SER A 51 -9.71 52.77 -33.10
N SER A 52 -10.00 52.97 -34.39
CA SER A 52 -9.22 52.53 -35.55
C SER A 52 -8.98 51.03 -35.69
N ALA A 53 -9.86 50.42 -36.47
CA ALA A 53 -9.70 49.09 -37.05
C ALA A 53 -8.43 49.03 -37.92
N SER A 54 -7.34 48.51 -37.32
CA SER A 54 -6.27 47.85 -38.05
C SER A 54 -6.47 46.36 -37.87
N THR A 55 -7.10 45.73 -38.86
CA THR A 55 -7.30 44.29 -38.93
C THR A 55 -5.97 43.60 -39.24
N GLN A 56 -5.04 43.61 -38.29
CA GLN A 56 -3.93 42.66 -38.31
C GLN A 56 -4.50 41.31 -37.90
N ILE A 57 -4.77 40.48 -38.89
CA ILE A 57 -5.00 39.05 -38.70
C ILE A 57 -3.72 38.49 -38.08
N SER A 58 -3.67 38.47 -36.75
CA SER A 58 -2.64 37.76 -36.01
C SER A 58 -2.80 36.28 -36.35
N LEU A 59 -1.97 35.81 -37.29
CA LEU A 59 -1.81 34.41 -37.62
C LEU A 59 -1.28 33.69 -36.37
N ARG A 60 -2.18 33.31 -35.47
CA ARG A 60 -1.83 32.51 -34.30
C ARG A 60 -1.24 31.21 -34.83
N ALA A 61 0.03 30.98 -34.48
CA ALA A 61 0.71 29.73 -34.82
C ALA A 61 -0.18 28.52 -34.46
N PRO A 62 -0.22 27.48 -35.31
CA PRO A 62 -1.10 26.34 -35.11
C PRO A 62 -0.85 25.71 -33.72
N LYS A 63 -1.94 25.43 -32.99
CA LYS A 63 -1.87 24.79 -31.67
C LYS A 63 -1.18 23.44 -31.81
N ARG A 64 0.01 23.29 -31.23
CA ARG A 64 0.75 22.02 -31.19
C ARG A 64 -0.09 20.90 -30.59
N THR A 65 -0.05 19.72 -31.19
CA THR A 65 -0.71 18.51 -30.65
C THR A 65 -0.03 18.06 -29.35
N CYS A 66 -0.69 17.19 -28.57
CA CYS A 66 -0.07 16.64 -27.35
C CYS A 66 1.22 15.85 -27.65
N TRP A 67 1.27 15.14 -28.78
CA TRP A 67 2.45 14.40 -29.25
C TRP A 67 3.58 15.33 -29.67
N GLN A 68 3.29 16.39 -30.44
CA GLN A 68 4.29 17.39 -30.80
C GLN A 68 4.86 18.12 -29.58
N LYS A 69 4.03 18.35 -28.55
CA LYS A 69 4.50 18.89 -27.26
C LYS A 69 5.40 17.89 -26.53
N MET A 70 5.04 16.61 -26.55
CA MET A 70 5.85 15.54 -25.96
C MET A 70 7.19 15.41 -26.68
N ASP A 71 7.19 15.35 -28.00
CA ASP A 71 8.41 15.30 -28.81
C ASP A 71 9.28 16.52 -28.53
N HIS A 72 8.68 17.72 -28.43
CA HIS A 72 9.41 18.91 -28.04
C HIS A 72 9.99 18.86 -26.62
N VAL A 73 9.39 18.14 -25.67
CA VAL A 73 9.98 17.95 -24.33
C VAL A 73 11.09 16.87 -24.36
N LEU A 74 10.99 15.90 -25.26
CA LEU A 74 11.93 14.78 -25.39
C LEU A 74 13.10 15.05 -26.38
N THR A 75 12.96 16.05 -27.25
CA THR A 75 14.00 16.58 -28.16
C THR A 75 15.15 17.14 -27.32
N PRO A 76 16.42 17.10 -27.77
CA PRO A 76 17.58 17.29 -26.89
C PRO A 76 17.73 18.74 -26.42
N TYR A 77 16.99 19.09 -25.38
CA TYR A 77 17.17 20.31 -24.59
C TYR A 77 18.28 20.14 -23.53
N GLY A 78 19.25 19.26 -23.77
CA GLY A 78 20.43 19.09 -22.94
C GLY A 78 20.30 18.11 -21.77
N PHE A 79 19.37 17.15 -21.82
CA PHE A 79 19.34 16.01 -20.89
C PHE A 79 19.72 14.73 -21.63
N ASP A 80 20.50 13.87 -20.99
CA ASP A 80 20.98 12.61 -21.57
C ASP A 80 19.88 11.54 -21.59
N SER A 81 18.87 11.68 -20.72
CA SER A 81 17.76 10.73 -20.65
C SER A 81 16.48 11.31 -20.06
N LEU A 82 15.35 10.65 -20.33
CA LEU A 82 14.08 10.91 -19.63
C LEU A 82 14.22 10.75 -18.11
N GLY A 83 15.04 9.81 -17.64
CA GLY A 83 15.25 9.59 -16.21
C GLY A 83 15.94 10.77 -15.53
N GLU A 84 16.94 11.35 -16.20
CA GLU A 84 17.63 12.55 -15.72
C GLU A 84 16.68 13.75 -15.67
N PHE A 85 15.91 13.97 -16.74
CA PHE A 85 14.87 15.00 -16.76
C PHE A 85 13.89 14.84 -15.59
N LEU A 86 13.37 13.64 -15.35
CA LEU A 86 12.44 13.37 -14.25
C LEU A 86 13.10 13.59 -12.87
N SER A 87 14.39 13.32 -12.73
CA SER A 87 15.14 13.55 -11.50
C SER A 87 15.22 15.04 -11.14
N VAL A 88 15.43 15.90 -12.15
CA VAL A 88 15.42 17.36 -11.99
C VAL A 88 13.98 17.88 -11.79
N LEU A 89 13.02 17.32 -12.53
CA LEU A 89 11.61 17.71 -12.44
C LEU A 89 11.05 17.51 -11.02
N PHE A 90 11.35 16.34 -10.41
CA PHE A 90 10.86 15.92 -9.10
C PHE A 90 11.86 16.08 -7.96
N HIS A 91 12.93 16.85 -8.16
CA HIS A 91 13.97 17.02 -7.14
C HIS A 91 13.35 17.47 -5.79
N PRO A 92 13.54 16.69 -4.70
CA PRO A 92 12.99 17.03 -3.40
C PRO A 92 13.81 18.16 -2.79
N ARG A 93 13.15 19.27 -2.47
CA ARG A 93 13.81 20.42 -1.84
C ARG A 93 14.21 20.05 -0.41
N LYS A 94 15.49 20.20 -0.04
CA LYS A 94 15.94 20.12 1.35
C LYS A 94 15.50 21.37 2.12
N ARG A 95 15.16 21.21 3.40
CA ARG A 95 14.74 22.31 4.26
C ARG A 95 15.90 23.32 4.39
N GLY A 96 15.66 24.58 4.01
CA GLY A 96 16.65 25.66 4.06
C GLY A 96 17.30 26.00 2.71
N GLU A 97 17.10 25.19 1.67
CA GLU A 97 17.68 25.42 0.35
C GLU A 97 16.79 26.31 -0.53
N LYS A 98 17.41 27.19 -1.33
CA LYS A 98 16.71 28.03 -2.30
C LYS A 98 16.26 27.16 -3.47
N ASP A 99 14.97 27.18 -3.77
CA ASP A 99 14.42 26.43 -4.91
C ASP A 99 14.79 27.14 -6.21
N LEU A 100 15.64 26.51 -7.02
CA LEU A 100 16.10 27.03 -8.32
C LEU A 100 15.03 26.94 -9.41
N ARG A 101 13.91 26.22 -9.15
CA ARG A 101 12.84 26.03 -10.13
C ARG A 101 12.00 27.29 -10.30
N SER A 102 11.58 27.54 -11.54
CA SER A 102 10.66 28.63 -11.87
C SER A 102 9.35 28.52 -11.08
N ARG A 103 8.67 29.66 -10.86
CA ARG A 103 7.37 29.68 -10.17
C ARG A 103 6.33 28.80 -10.86
N SER A 104 6.32 28.81 -12.19
CA SER A 104 5.41 27.99 -13.01
C SER A 104 5.67 26.49 -12.85
N HIS A 105 6.95 26.08 -12.88
CA HIS A 105 7.35 24.69 -12.63
C HIS A 105 6.87 24.23 -11.25
N ARG A 106 7.19 24.98 -10.20
CA ARG A 106 6.79 24.64 -8.83
C ARG A 106 5.29 24.49 -8.68
N HIS A 107 4.52 25.42 -9.26
CA HIS A 107 3.06 25.35 -9.23
C HIS A 107 2.53 24.11 -9.95
N THR A 108 3.06 23.81 -11.13
CA THR A 108 2.62 22.66 -11.94
C THR A 108 2.93 21.33 -11.26
N VAL A 109 4.16 21.15 -10.77
CA VAL A 109 4.55 19.93 -10.05
C VAL A 109 3.79 19.79 -8.73
N ALA A 110 3.57 20.88 -8.00
CA ALA A 110 2.78 20.84 -6.78
C ALA A 110 1.31 20.45 -7.06
N ALA A 111 0.68 21.03 -8.09
CA ALA A 111 -0.68 20.68 -8.48
C ALA A 111 -0.79 19.20 -8.87
N PHE A 112 0.20 18.69 -9.61
CA PHE A 112 0.28 17.28 -9.99
C PHE A 112 0.42 16.34 -8.78
N LEU A 113 1.40 16.60 -7.91
CA LEU A 113 1.67 15.75 -6.74
C LEU A 113 0.57 15.84 -5.67
N LYS A 114 -0.19 16.94 -5.62
CA LYS A 114 -1.39 17.08 -4.77
C LYS A 114 -2.64 16.43 -5.37
N GLY A 115 -2.56 15.89 -6.59
CA GLY A 115 -3.71 15.31 -7.28
C GLY A 115 -4.75 16.32 -7.77
N GLN A 116 -4.36 17.60 -7.91
CA GLN A 116 -5.23 18.66 -8.43
C GLN A 116 -5.22 18.73 -9.96
N SER A 117 -4.36 17.95 -10.61
CA SER A 117 -4.31 17.82 -12.07
C SER A 117 -5.33 16.81 -12.58
N LYS A 118 -5.70 16.95 -13.86
CA LYS A 118 -6.59 16.02 -14.56
C LYS A 118 -6.06 14.58 -14.62
N ILE A 119 -4.74 14.43 -14.71
CA ILE A 119 -4.05 13.14 -14.68
C ILE A 119 -3.33 13.05 -13.34
N THR A 120 -3.54 11.97 -12.61
CA THR A 120 -2.98 11.77 -11.26
C THR A 120 -1.90 10.68 -11.26
N MET A 121 -1.15 10.57 -10.16
CA MET A 121 -0.22 9.45 -9.97
C MET A 121 -0.91 8.07 -10.03
N ALA A 122 -2.18 8.00 -9.62
CA ALA A 122 -2.97 6.78 -9.71
C ALA A 122 -3.21 6.34 -11.16
N ASP A 123 -3.17 7.26 -12.12
CA ASP A 123 -3.28 6.96 -13.55
C ASP A 123 -1.90 6.62 -14.15
N ILE A 124 -0.85 7.32 -13.73
CA ILE A 124 0.51 7.15 -14.29
C ILE A 124 1.15 5.84 -13.85
N ILE A 125 1.00 5.44 -12.58
CA ILE A 125 1.64 4.21 -12.06
C ILE A 125 1.19 2.97 -12.86
N PRO A 126 -0.12 2.73 -13.10
CA PRO A 126 -0.57 1.63 -13.95
C PRO A 126 -0.05 1.71 -15.38
N LEU A 127 0.07 2.91 -15.96
CA LEU A 127 0.63 3.08 -17.31
C LEU A 127 2.08 2.60 -17.36
N ILE A 128 2.91 3.02 -16.40
CA ILE A 128 4.31 2.56 -16.30
C ILE A 128 4.37 1.06 -16.01
N PHE A 129 3.60 0.59 -15.03
CA PHE A 129 3.65 -0.79 -14.56
C PHE A 129 3.19 -1.79 -15.62
N ASN A 130 2.18 -1.44 -16.42
CA ASN A 130 1.63 -2.33 -17.45
C ASN A 130 2.34 -2.19 -18.80
N HIS A 131 3.21 -1.20 -18.98
CA HIS A 131 3.95 -0.98 -20.22
C HIS A 131 4.75 -2.22 -20.65
N HIS A 132 4.87 -2.47 -21.95
CA HIS A 132 5.64 -3.61 -22.45
C HIS A 132 7.12 -3.52 -22.05
N HIS A 133 7.72 -2.33 -22.18
CA HIS A 133 9.13 -2.09 -21.82
C HIS A 133 9.43 -2.06 -20.32
N SER A 134 8.42 -2.04 -19.44
CA SER A 134 8.67 -2.10 -18.00
C SER A 134 8.96 -3.52 -17.50
N ARG A 135 8.72 -4.54 -18.34
CA ARG A 135 8.86 -5.96 -18.00
C ARG A 135 10.23 -6.49 -18.40
N PRO A 136 10.91 -7.26 -17.53
CA PRO A 136 12.12 -7.99 -17.91
C PRO A 136 11.87 -8.91 -19.10
N LYS A 137 12.85 -8.99 -20.00
CA LYS A 137 12.87 -10.01 -21.06
C LYS A 137 13.21 -11.37 -20.44
N ARG A 138 12.84 -12.47 -21.12
CA ARG A 138 13.09 -13.85 -20.61
C ARG A 138 14.56 -14.14 -20.26
N ARG A 139 15.49 -13.49 -20.97
CA ARG A 139 16.94 -13.60 -20.71
C ARG A 139 17.40 -12.95 -19.40
N ASP A 140 16.63 -12.03 -18.84
CA ASP A 140 16.92 -11.32 -17.59
C ASP A 140 16.08 -11.92 -16.44
N ALA A 141 16.19 -13.24 -16.24
CA ALA A 141 15.43 -13.97 -15.22
C ALA A 141 15.76 -13.50 -13.78
N ASP A 142 16.99 -13.03 -13.56
CA ASP A 142 17.47 -12.41 -12.32
C ASP A 142 16.68 -11.14 -11.95
N GLN A 143 16.28 -10.35 -12.95
CA GLN A 143 15.48 -9.14 -12.77
C GLN A 143 14.02 -9.47 -12.52
N TYR A 144 13.54 -10.58 -13.10
CA TYR A 144 12.19 -11.07 -12.82
C TYR A 144 12.07 -11.55 -11.37
N SER A 145 13.05 -12.31 -10.87
CA SER A 145 13.09 -12.77 -9.48
C SER A 145 13.36 -11.65 -8.47
N ALA A 146 13.86 -10.50 -8.94
CA ALA A 146 14.01 -9.31 -8.10
C ALA A 146 12.69 -8.60 -7.78
N ALA A 147 11.56 -8.95 -8.42
CA ALA A 147 10.26 -8.38 -8.11
C ALA A 147 9.85 -8.71 -6.66
N PHE A 148 9.36 -7.70 -5.94
CA PHE A 148 8.98 -7.79 -4.51
C PHE A 148 10.16 -8.16 -3.58
N SER A 149 11.41 -7.94 -4.00
CA SER A 149 12.58 -8.20 -3.15
C SER A 149 12.72 -7.10 -2.08
N PRO A 150 12.69 -7.45 -0.77
CA PRO A 150 12.87 -6.46 0.29
C PRO A 150 14.35 -6.05 0.43
N THR A 151 15.30 -6.94 0.14
CA THR A 151 16.73 -6.76 0.44
C THR A 151 17.53 -6.13 -0.69
N LYS A 152 17.22 -6.44 -1.97
CA LYS A 152 17.99 -5.93 -3.11
C LYS A 152 17.85 -4.40 -3.25
N PRO A 153 18.94 -3.63 -3.36
CA PRO A 153 18.86 -2.19 -3.53
C PRO A 153 18.13 -1.84 -4.83
N LEU A 154 17.25 -0.83 -4.79
CA LEU A 154 16.42 -0.45 -5.93
C LEU A 154 17.24 0.04 -7.13
N SER A 155 18.43 0.62 -6.88
CA SER A 155 19.36 1.05 -7.92
C SER A 155 19.86 -0.10 -8.81
N HIS A 156 19.84 -1.35 -8.31
CA HIS A 156 20.28 -2.51 -9.08
C HIS A 156 19.15 -3.17 -9.89
N ILE A 157 17.90 -2.72 -9.71
CA ILE A 157 16.74 -3.26 -10.44
C ILE A 157 16.51 -2.40 -11.68
N ARG A 158 16.90 -2.92 -12.85
CA ARG A 158 16.93 -2.16 -14.12
C ARG A 158 15.55 -1.86 -14.69
N TYR A 159 14.60 -2.76 -14.46
CA TYR A 159 13.27 -2.69 -15.06
C TYR A 159 12.28 -2.02 -14.11
N ALA A 160 11.47 -1.10 -14.65
CA ALA A 160 10.52 -0.31 -13.86
C ALA A 160 9.51 -1.17 -13.09
N ARG A 161 9.00 -2.26 -13.69
CA ARG A 161 7.99 -3.11 -13.04
C ARG A 161 8.52 -3.81 -11.78
N PRO A 162 9.60 -4.62 -11.82
CA PRO A 162 10.16 -5.21 -10.61
C PRO A 162 10.67 -4.15 -9.63
N CYS A 163 11.16 -3.00 -10.12
CA CYS A 163 11.60 -1.90 -9.25
C CYS A 163 10.43 -1.30 -8.45
N LEU A 164 9.32 -0.97 -9.12
CA LEU A 164 8.09 -0.47 -8.48
C LEU A 164 7.51 -1.49 -7.50
N SER A 165 7.50 -2.78 -7.86
CA SER A 165 7.06 -3.86 -6.97
C SER A 165 7.91 -3.94 -5.71
N SER A 166 9.23 -3.91 -5.82
CA SER A 166 10.14 -3.97 -4.67
C SER A 166 10.09 -2.69 -3.81
N TRP A 167 9.94 -1.53 -4.44
CA TRP A 167 9.67 -0.27 -3.72
C TRP A 167 8.38 -0.35 -2.91
N ALA A 168 7.29 -0.85 -3.51
CA ALA A 168 6.02 -1.03 -2.82
C ALA A 168 6.12 -2.05 -1.67
N THR A 169 6.84 -3.17 -1.85
CA THR A 169 7.09 -4.15 -0.78
C THR A 169 7.78 -3.50 0.42
N ARG A 170 8.79 -2.67 0.19
CA ARG A 170 9.52 -1.98 1.27
C ARG A 170 8.61 -1.00 1.99
N LEU A 171 7.87 -0.19 1.25
CA LEU A 171 6.92 0.76 1.82
C LEU A 171 5.88 0.06 2.70
N VAL A 172 5.30 -1.04 2.20
CA VAL A 172 4.36 -1.87 2.96
C VAL A 172 5.01 -2.47 4.19
N GLY A 173 6.21 -3.05 4.06
CA GLY A 173 6.98 -3.62 5.17
C GLY A 173 7.27 -2.63 6.29
N ASP A 174 7.79 -1.45 5.93
CA ASP A 174 8.09 -0.37 6.88
C ASP A 174 6.81 0.13 7.57
N ARG A 175 5.70 0.23 6.82
CA ARG A 175 4.42 0.62 7.38
C ARG A 175 3.93 -0.40 8.39
N ILE A 176 3.95 -1.70 8.07
CA ILE A 176 3.55 -2.77 9.00
C ILE A 176 4.42 -2.74 10.25
N TYR A 177 5.74 -2.64 10.08
CA TYR A 177 6.68 -2.59 11.19
C TYR A 177 6.37 -1.44 12.17
N TYR A 178 6.12 -0.25 11.63
CA TYR A 178 5.73 0.91 12.42
C TYR A 178 4.39 0.68 13.13
N ARG A 179 3.41 0.14 12.40
CA ARG A 179 2.05 -0.06 12.87
C ARG A 179 1.93 -1.08 13.99
N VAL A 180 2.54 -2.25 13.85
CA VAL A 180 2.63 -3.23 14.95
C VAL A 180 3.35 -2.60 16.15
N GLY A 181 4.38 -1.79 15.91
CA GLY A 181 5.05 -1.02 16.96
C GLY A 181 4.16 0.00 17.66
N GLN A 182 3.18 0.59 16.97
CA GLN A 182 2.16 1.46 17.59
C GLN A 182 1.19 0.64 18.44
N LEU A 183 0.66 -0.47 17.91
CA LEU A 183 -0.26 -1.35 18.64
C LEU A 183 0.38 -1.95 19.91
N ALA A 184 1.69 -2.18 19.89
CA ALA A 184 2.44 -2.70 21.02
C ALA A 184 2.78 -1.64 22.09
N ARG A 185 2.41 -0.36 21.92
CA ARG A 185 2.63 0.70 22.92
C ARG A 185 1.42 0.83 23.84
N LYS A 186 1.65 1.30 25.07
CA LYS A 186 0.58 1.52 26.04
C LYS A 186 -0.30 2.67 25.55
N ASN A 187 -1.53 2.39 25.12
CA ASN A 187 -2.54 3.42 24.92
C ASN A 187 -2.91 3.96 26.31
N ARG A 188 -2.38 5.14 26.66
CA ARG A 188 -2.67 5.80 27.95
C ARG A 188 -4.09 6.35 28.03
N THR A 189 -4.74 6.52 26.88
CA THR A 189 -6.03 7.19 26.75
C THR A 189 -7.21 6.27 27.02
N ASP A 190 -7.02 4.96 26.86
CA ASP A 190 -8.10 3.98 26.98
C ASP A 190 -7.70 2.91 28.01
N ALA A 191 -8.17 3.07 29.25
CA ALA A 191 -7.81 2.21 30.37
C ALA A 191 -8.20 0.74 30.12
N ARG A 192 -9.28 0.51 29.35
CA ARG A 192 -9.76 -0.83 28.94
C ARG A 192 -8.88 -1.51 27.88
N THR A 193 -7.96 -0.77 27.27
CA THR A 193 -7.03 -1.28 26.25
C THR A 193 -5.61 -1.36 26.83
N CYS A 194 -5.49 -1.64 28.13
CA CYS A 194 -4.20 -1.76 28.78
C CYS A 194 -3.58 -3.14 28.45
N ARG A 195 -3.10 -3.28 27.20
CA ARG A 195 -2.39 -4.49 26.71
C ARG A 195 -1.14 -4.86 27.53
N HIS A 196 -0.69 -3.91 28.35
CA HIS A 196 0.51 -4.01 29.17
C HIS A 196 0.21 -4.61 30.53
N LEU A 197 0.33 -5.92 30.63
CA LEU A 197 0.26 -6.58 31.91
C LEU A 197 1.64 -6.51 32.57
N ARG A 198 1.79 -5.56 33.50
CA ARG A 198 2.92 -5.52 34.43
C ARG A 198 2.43 -5.85 35.82
N ALA A 199 2.50 -7.12 36.18
CA ALA A 199 2.47 -7.49 37.58
C ALA A 199 3.85 -7.15 38.18
N THR A 200 3.93 -6.11 39.01
CA THR A 200 5.10 -5.89 39.88
C THR A 200 4.67 -5.95 41.32
N THR A 201 5.23 -6.90 42.07
CA THR A 201 5.05 -7.02 43.51
C THR A 201 6.02 -6.10 44.28
N ASN A 202 6.89 -5.37 43.58
CA ASN A 202 7.85 -4.48 44.20
C ASN A 202 7.17 -3.19 44.67
N LYS A 203 6.98 -3.07 45.99
CA LYS A 203 6.50 -1.87 46.69
C LYS A 203 7.30 -0.57 46.37
N ARG A 204 8.47 -0.68 45.72
CA ARG A 204 9.33 0.47 45.34
C ARG A 204 8.89 1.18 44.06
N THR A 205 8.09 0.55 43.20
CA THR A 205 7.57 1.19 41.99
C THR A 205 6.15 1.68 42.23
N ASN A 206 5.97 3.00 42.34
CA ASN A 206 4.68 3.70 42.50
C ASN A 206 3.70 3.53 41.32
N SER A 207 3.93 2.61 40.38
CA SER A 207 2.99 2.35 39.29
C SER A 207 1.85 1.45 39.79
N LYS A 208 0.75 2.08 40.21
CA LYS A 208 -0.49 1.46 40.68
C LYS A 208 -1.37 0.92 39.54
N ASP A 209 -0.80 0.28 38.52
CA ASP A 209 -1.64 -0.44 37.55
C ASP A 209 -1.92 -1.82 38.15
N VAL A 210 -2.97 -1.91 38.96
CA VAL A 210 -3.53 -3.19 39.41
C VAL A 210 -4.31 -3.74 38.22
N ILE A 211 -3.96 -4.95 37.78
CA ILE A 211 -4.65 -5.65 36.69
C ILE A 211 -5.97 -6.18 37.26
N GLU A 212 -7.10 -5.78 36.69
CA GLU A 212 -8.40 -6.33 37.02
C GLU A 212 -8.73 -7.52 36.11
N TRP A 213 -9.62 -8.41 36.56
CA TRP A 213 -10.05 -9.55 35.73
C TRP A 213 -10.70 -9.11 34.42
N GLU A 214 -11.36 -7.94 34.41
CA GLU A 214 -11.93 -7.32 33.22
C GLU A 214 -10.87 -6.96 32.17
N ASP A 215 -9.64 -6.66 32.59
CA ASP A 215 -8.51 -6.39 31.68
C ASP A 215 -7.96 -7.66 31.01
N VAL A 216 -8.29 -8.83 31.56
CA VAL A 216 -7.81 -10.14 31.11
C VAL A 216 -8.90 -10.92 30.37
N ALA A 217 -10.18 -10.67 30.65
CA ALA A 217 -11.30 -11.42 30.09
C ALA A 217 -11.84 -10.83 28.77
N ILE A 218 -10.94 -10.40 27.86
CA ILE A 218 -11.35 -9.81 26.58
C ILE A 218 -11.87 -10.90 25.62
N SER A 219 -13.07 -10.71 25.06
CA SER A 219 -13.58 -11.62 24.03
C SER A 219 -12.75 -11.51 22.75
N VAL A 220 -12.59 -12.62 22.02
CA VAL A 220 -11.97 -12.63 20.68
C VAL A 220 -12.73 -11.72 19.71
N GLU A 221 -14.05 -11.58 19.84
CA GLU A 221 -14.84 -10.67 19.01
C GLU A 221 -14.50 -9.20 19.29
N GLU A 222 -14.37 -8.84 20.57
CA GLU A 222 -13.99 -7.49 20.99
C GLU A 222 -12.58 -7.15 20.51
N LEU A 223 -11.65 -8.09 20.66
CA LEU A 223 -10.27 -7.91 20.22
C LEU A 223 -10.18 -7.80 18.68
N ALA A 224 -11.02 -8.51 17.94
CA ALA A 224 -11.13 -8.39 16.49
C ALA A 224 -11.64 -6.98 16.10
N ALA A 225 -12.73 -6.52 16.72
CA ALA A 225 -13.30 -5.19 16.45
C ALA A 225 -12.27 -4.09 16.76
N LEU A 226 -11.57 -4.23 17.88
CA LEU A 226 -10.54 -3.30 18.31
C LEU A 226 -9.35 -3.26 17.35
N TYR A 227 -8.81 -4.41 16.92
CA TYR A 227 -7.70 -4.42 15.97
C TYR A 227 -8.10 -3.87 14.60
N GLN A 228 -9.32 -4.16 14.16
CA GLN A 228 -9.87 -3.61 12.92
C GLN A 228 -10.01 -2.08 13.00
N GLN A 229 -10.46 -1.55 14.15
CA GLN A 229 -10.62 -0.12 14.38
C GLN A 229 -9.27 0.62 14.49
N GLU A 230 -8.32 0.07 15.25
CA GLU A 230 -7.02 0.71 15.46
C GLU A 230 -6.14 0.67 14.20
N ASP A 231 -6.20 -0.43 13.44
CA ASP A 231 -5.40 -0.55 12.24
C ASP A 231 -6.03 -1.40 11.13
N GLU A 232 -6.91 -0.76 10.36
CA GLU A 232 -7.51 -1.32 9.15
C GLU A 232 -6.48 -1.89 8.16
N PHE A 233 -5.30 -1.27 8.05
CA PHE A 233 -4.28 -1.74 7.10
C PHE A 233 -3.65 -3.07 7.53
N LEU A 234 -3.30 -3.20 8.81
CA LEU A 234 -2.78 -4.45 9.35
C LEU A 234 -3.86 -5.53 9.34
N TRP A 235 -5.11 -5.16 9.63
CA TRP A 235 -6.26 -6.05 9.53
C TRP A 235 -6.43 -6.58 8.09
N TYR A 236 -6.46 -5.71 7.10
CA TYR A 236 -6.54 -6.09 5.68
C TYR A 236 -5.40 -7.02 5.26
N LEU A 237 -4.17 -6.75 5.69
CA LEU A 237 -3.03 -7.57 5.34
C LEU A 237 -3.14 -8.98 5.96
N THR A 238 -3.48 -9.07 7.24
CA THR A 238 -3.68 -10.37 7.91
C THR A 238 -4.88 -11.12 7.32
N GLU A 239 -5.91 -10.42 6.87
CA GLU A 239 -7.03 -11.01 6.11
C GLU A 239 -6.54 -11.64 4.80
N CYS A 240 -5.61 -10.99 4.10
CA CYS A 240 -5.03 -11.54 2.87
C CYS A 240 -4.30 -12.88 3.10
N PHE A 241 -3.78 -13.12 4.32
CA PHE A 241 -3.14 -14.38 4.70
C PHE A 241 -4.12 -15.42 5.23
N ALA A 242 -5.11 -15.00 6.02
CA ALA A 242 -6.00 -15.90 6.75
C ALA A 242 -7.27 -16.28 5.98
N ALA A 243 -7.79 -15.36 5.16
CA ALA A 243 -9.12 -15.49 4.60
C ALA A 243 -9.14 -16.27 3.29
N SER A 244 -10.08 -17.21 3.18
CA SER A 244 -10.33 -17.92 1.94
C SER A 244 -11.14 -17.03 1.00
N ARG A 245 -10.75 -16.96 -0.28
CA ARG A 245 -11.45 -16.15 -1.29
C ARG A 245 -12.06 -17.03 -2.37
N LYS A 246 -13.31 -16.76 -2.74
CA LYS A 246 -13.98 -17.38 -3.90
C LYS A 246 -14.58 -16.27 -4.75
N GLY A 247 -14.16 -16.18 -6.01
CA GLY A 247 -14.58 -15.11 -6.91
C GLY A 247 -14.19 -13.71 -6.41
N GLY A 248 -13.05 -13.57 -5.72
CA GLY A 248 -12.58 -12.29 -5.18
C GLY A 248 -13.27 -11.84 -3.89
N LYS A 249 -14.35 -12.51 -3.47
CA LYS A 249 -15.03 -12.25 -2.18
C LYS A 249 -14.42 -13.10 -1.07
N VAL A 250 -14.29 -12.50 0.11
CA VAL A 250 -13.84 -13.15 1.34
C VAL A 250 -14.95 -14.06 1.86
N ILE A 251 -14.59 -15.29 2.24
CA ILE A 251 -15.50 -16.28 2.83
C ILE A 251 -15.02 -16.62 4.24
N ALA A 252 -15.87 -16.38 5.23
CA ALA A 252 -15.69 -16.88 6.58
C ALA A 252 -16.03 -18.38 6.65
N ARG A 253 -15.09 -19.19 7.13
CA ARG A 253 -15.32 -20.62 7.40
C ARG A 253 -15.94 -20.79 8.78
N LYS A 254 -16.87 -21.74 8.92
CA LYS A 254 -17.52 -22.06 10.21
C LYS A 254 -16.54 -22.59 11.26
N ILE A 255 -15.65 -23.51 10.86
CA ILE A 255 -14.75 -24.23 11.79
C ILE A 255 -13.50 -23.41 12.15
N ARG A 256 -13.09 -22.47 11.29
CA ARG A 256 -11.94 -21.58 11.53
C ARG A 256 -12.22 -20.22 10.90
N PRO A 257 -13.03 -19.37 11.55
CA PRO A 257 -13.28 -18.02 11.09
C PRO A 257 -11.94 -17.28 10.97
N HIS A 258 -11.71 -16.62 9.84
CA HIS A 258 -10.47 -15.86 9.63
C HIS A 258 -10.25 -14.74 10.67
N PRO A 259 -11.27 -14.08 11.26
CA PRO A 259 -11.04 -13.07 12.30
C PRO A 259 -10.29 -13.61 13.50
N ILE A 260 -10.59 -14.84 13.95
CA ILE A 260 -9.90 -15.49 15.07
C ILE A 260 -8.42 -15.70 14.74
N ILE A 261 -8.13 -16.12 13.50
CA ILE A 261 -6.75 -16.31 13.02
C ILE A 261 -6.01 -14.97 12.92
N GLN A 262 -6.67 -13.92 12.47
CA GLN A 262 -6.10 -12.58 12.40
C GLN A 262 -5.77 -12.05 13.80
N VAL A 263 -6.69 -12.16 14.75
CA VAL A 263 -6.47 -11.78 16.15
C VAL A 263 -5.26 -12.50 16.73
N GLY A 264 -5.16 -13.82 16.54
CA GLY A 264 -4.00 -14.60 16.97
C GLY A 264 -2.69 -14.16 16.34
N ALA A 265 -2.69 -13.90 15.03
CA ALA A 265 -1.50 -13.43 14.31
C ALA A 265 -1.06 -12.03 14.79
N ILE A 266 -2.00 -11.08 14.88
CA ILE A 266 -1.73 -9.70 15.32
C ILE A 266 -1.22 -9.69 16.75
N SER A 267 -1.88 -10.41 17.66
CA SER A 267 -1.47 -10.52 19.07
C SER A 267 -0.06 -11.12 19.21
N SER A 268 0.26 -12.13 18.40
CA SER A 268 1.61 -12.70 18.35
C SER A 268 2.65 -11.68 17.87
N PHE A 269 2.34 -10.90 16.83
CA PHE A 269 3.23 -9.83 16.37
C PHE A 269 3.42 -8.75 17.44
N ILE A 270 2.36 -8.33 18.14
CA ILE A 270 2.43 -7.36 19.23
C ILE A 270 3.34 -7.87 20.35
N THR A 271 3.15 -9.12 20.78
CA THR A 271 3.93 -9.75 21.85
C THR A 271 5.40 -9.86 21.45
N SER A 272 5.69 -10.20 20.19
CA SER A 272 7.07 -10.25 19.67
C SER A 272 7.79 -8.89 19.70
N ARG A 273 7.04 -7.79 19.63
CA ARG A 273 7.57 -6.42 19.65
C ARG A 273 7.70 -5.89 21.07
N ASN A 274 6.89 -6.37 21.99
CA ASN A 274 6.89 -5.94 23.37
C ASN A 274 6.50 -7.10 24.30
N ARG A 275 7.48 -7.59 25.07
CA ARG A 275 7.30 -8.69 26.03
C ARG A 275 6.25 -8.42 27.10
N TYR A 276 5.91 -7.15 27.34
CA TYR A 276 4.93 -6.74 28.33
C TYR A 276 3.52 -6.63 27.74
N ALA A 277 3.36 -6.71 26.42
CA ALA A 277 2.07 -6.63 25.74
C ALA A 277 1.37 -8.01 25.71
N SER A 278 1.39 -8.73 26.83
CA SER A 278 0.84 -10.09 26.96
C SER A 278 -0.66 -10.11 27.27
N GLY A 279 -1.28 -8.94 27.51
CA GLY A 279 -2.69 -8.82 27.86
C GLY A 279 -3.68 -8.98 26.72
N ASP A 280 -3.20 -9.15 25.48
CA ASP A 280 -4.06 -9.46 24.34
C ASP A 280 -4.44 -10.96 24.38
N LEU A 281 -4.13 -11.75 23.35
CA LEU A 281 -4.54 -13.16 23.29
C LEU A 281 -3.62 -14.11 24.09
N GLY A 282 -2.38 -13.69 24.38
CA GLY A 282 -1.38 -14.54 25.03
C GLY A 282 -1.78 -15.00 26.43
N LEU A 283 -2.16 -14.07 27.32
CA LEU A 283 -2.58 -14.41 28.67
C LEU A 283 -3.92 -15.17 28.73
N PRO A 284 -5.00 -14.75 28.04
CA PRO A 284 -6.28 -15.44 28.07
C PRO A 284 -6.18 -16.89 27.56
N LEU A 285 -5.40 -17.14 26.50
CA LEU A 285 -5.15 -18.51 26.03
C LEU A 285 -4.37 -19.33 27.06
N GLY A 286 -3.36 -18.73 27.71
CA GLY A 286 -2.60 -19.40 28.76
C GLY A 286 -3.47 -19.80 29.96
N LEU A 287 -4.33 -18.89 30.41
CA LEU A 287 -5.29 -19.15 31.50
C LEU A 287 -6.31 -20.21 31.11
N TRP A 288 -6.83 -20.15 29.88
CA TRP A 288 -7.77 -21.15 29.37
C TRP A 288 -7.13 -22.55 29.33
N LEU A 289 -5.90 -22.66 28.79
CA LEU A 289 -5.16 -23.93 28.77
C LEU A 289 -4.91 -24.47 30.18
N PHE A 290 -4.56 -23.60 31.13
CA PHE A 290 -4.38 -24.00 32.53
C PHE A 290 -5.69 -24.50 33.14
N ALA A 291 -6.80 -23.78 32.92
CA ALA A 291 -8.12 -24.19 33.42
C ALA A 291 -8.56 -25.55 32.85
N CYS A 292 -8.30 -25.80 31.57
CA CYS A 292 -8.60 -27.09 30.93
C CYS A 292 -7.70 -28.25 31.40
N LEU A 293 -6.53 -27.97 31.97
CA LEU A 293 -5.64 -29.01 32.51
C LEU A 293 -5.97 -29.39 33.96
N VAL A 294 -6.58 -28.46 34.71
CA VAL A 294 -6.92 -28.64 36.13
C VAL A 294 -8.32 -29.22 36.32
N ALA A 295 -9.18 -29.14 35.29
CA ALA A 295 -10.51 -29.76 35.24
C ALA A 295 -10.44 -31.22 34.73
#